data_AF-A0A9D7PYK9-F1
#
_entry.id   AF-A0A9D7PYK9-F1
#
_cell.length_a   1.000
_cell.length_b   1.000
_cell.length_c   1.000
_cell.angle_alpha   90.00
_cell.angle_beta   90.00
_cell.angle_gamma   90.00
#
_symmetry.space_group_name_H-M   'P 1'
#
loop_
_entity.id
_entity.type
_entity.pdbx_description
1 polymer ?
#
loop_
_entity_poly.entity_id
_entity_poly.type
_entity_poly.pdbx_seq_one_letter_code
_entity_poly.pdbx_strand_id
1 'polypeptide(L)'
;MNNTMFVGNIPVDEDVVNVAEITHSDQYDPDSTPNNGITTEDDYASVMINLLTIQVEVVVQAVDPVAEVDQEQETGQAGVNL
;
A
#
# COMPACT_ATOMS: atom_id res chain seq x y z
N MET A 1 14.01 -7.79 23.52
CA MET A 1 13.02 -7.90 22.41
C MET A 1 11.69 -7.27 22.82
N ASN A 2 11.52 -5.99 22.49
CA ASN A 2 10.22 -5.33 22.63
C ASN A 2 9.47 -5.43 21.29
N ASN A 3 8.19 -5.80 21.34
CA ASN A 3 7.33 -5.78 20.17
C ASN A 3 6.84 -4.35 19.94
N THR A 4 7.10 -3.79 18.77
CA THR A 4 6.50 -2.53 18.36
C THR A 4 5.35 -2.85 17.41
N MET A 5 4.17 -2.34 17.75
CA MET A 5 2.99 -2.43 16.90
C MET A 5 3.08 -1.34 15.84
N PHE A 6 3.13 -1.73 14.57
CA PHE A 6 2.92 -0.80 13.47
C PHE A 6 1.46 -0.91 13.03
N VAL A 7 0.70 0.17 13.20
CA VAL A 7 -0.67 0.30 12.69
C VAL A 7 -0.60 1.18 11.45
N GLY A 8 -0.89 0.60 10.29
CA GLY A 8 -0.92 1.30 9.02
C GLY A 8 -2.28 1.16 8.35
N ASN A 9 -2.90 2.30 8.03
CA ASN A 9 -3.93 2.36 7.01
C ASN A 9 -3.25 2.09 5.65
N ILE A 10 -3.75 1.13 4.87
CA ILE A 10 -3.39 1.03 3.46
C ILE A 10 -4.46 1.82 2.69
N PRO A 11 -4.17 3.05 2.24
CA PRO A 11 -5.14 3.85 1.51
C PRO A 11 -5.47 3.18 0.18
N VAL A 12 -6.69 3.40 -0.29
CA VAL A 12 -7.06 3.18 -1.68
C VAL A 12 -7.10 4.56 -2.31
N ASP A 13 -6.13 4.82 -3.18
CA ASP A 13 -5.82 6.18 -3.63
C ASP A 13 -6.73 6.67 -4.79
N GLU A 14 -7.59 5.81 -5.35
CA GLU A 14 -8.45 6.19 -6.48
C GLU A 14 -9.84 5.54 -6.45
N ASP A 15 -10.86 6.32 -6.81
CA ASP A 15 -12.19 5.81 -7.16
C ASP A 15 -12.09 5.06 -8.50
N VAL A 16 -12.49 3.80 -8.52
CA VAL A 16 -12.50 3.01 -9.76
C VAL A 16 -13.87 3.14 -10.40
N VAL A 17 -13.91 3.66 -11.63
CA VAL A 17 -15.14 3.69 -12.43
C VAL A 17 -15.00 2.67 -13.55
N ASN A 18 -15.91 1.69 -13.57
CA ASN A 18 -16.04 0.81 -14.73
C ASN A 18 -16.97 1.48 -15.76
N VAL A 19 -16.50 1.55 -17.00
CA VAL A 19 -17.18 2.20 -18.10
C VAL A 19 -17.34 1.19 -19.23
N ALA A 20 -18.53 1.15 -19.82
CA ALA A 20 -18.84 0.27 -20.94
C ALA A 20 -19.61 1.03 -22.03
N GLU A 21 -19.38 0.62 -23.27
CA GLU A 21 -19.99 1.14 -24.48
C GLU A 21 -20.44 -0.03 -25.35
N ILE A 22 -21.60 0.07 -26.02
CA ILE A 22 -21.97 -0.88 -27.07
C ILE A 22 -21.09 -0.60 -28.28
N THR A 23 -20.34 -1.61 -28.72
CA THR A 23 -19.40 -1.47 -29.85
C THR A 23 -19.97 -1.88 -31.20
N HIS A 24 -21.12 -2.56 -31.21
CA HIS A 24 -21.83 -2.98 -32.40
C HIS A 24 -23.31 -3.21 -32.12
N SER A 25 -24.19 -2.80 -33.05
CA SER A 25 -25.62 -3.09 -33.04
C SER A 25 -26.11 -3.43 -34.45
N ASP A 26 -26.94 -4.46 -34.57
CA ASP A 26 -27.61 -4.83 -35.82
C ASP A 26 -28.95 -4.08 -36.02
N GLN A 27 -29.42 -3.36 -35.00
CA GLN A 27 -30.63 -2.54 -35.08
C GLN A 27 -30.26 -1.08 -35.31
N TYR A 28 -30.93 -0.44 -36.27
CA TYR A 28 -30.78 0.99 -36.49
C TYR A 28 -31.31 1.76 -35.28
N ASP A 29 -30.45 2.61 -34.75
CA ASP A 29 -30.76 3.50 -33.66
C ASP A 29 -30.61 4.95 -34.12
N PRO A 30 -31.67 5.78 -34.16
CA PRO A 30 -31.59 7.14 -34.68
C PRO A 30 -30.76 8.11 -33.83
N ASP A 31 -30.55 7.81 -32.55
CA ASP A 31 -29.92 8.72 -31.59
C ASP A 31 -28.68 8.15 -30.87
N SER A 32 -28.18 6.99 -31.28
CA SER A 32 -26.87 6.45 -30.85
C SER A 32 -26.00 6.00 -32.04
N THR A 33 -24.67 6.05 -31.89
CA THR A 33 -23.74 5.48 -32.87
C THR A 33 -22.68 4.63 -32.14
N PRO A 34 -22.76 3.28 -32.23
CA PRO A 34 -21.83 2.40 -31.53
C PRO A 34 -20.36 2.69 -31.83
N ASN A 35 -19.50 2.52 -30.82
CA ASN A 35 -18.04 2.65 -30.93
C ASN A 35 -17.55 4.05 -31.38
N ASN A 36 -18.18 5.11 -30.86
CA ASN A 36 -17.82 6.50 -31.13
C ASN A 36 -17.25 7.23 -29.89
N GLY A 37 -17.30 6.62 -28.70
CA GLY A 37 -16.82 7.18 -27.44
C GLY A 37 -17.60 8.40 -26.93
N ILE A 38 -18.85 8.62 -27.38
CA ILE A 38 -19.69 9.73 -26.94
C ILE A 38 -20.42 9.35 -25.66
N THR A 39 -19.96 9.88 -24.53
CA THR A 39 -20.46 9.49 -23.20
C THR A 39 -21.87 9.98 -22.86
N THR A 40 -22.51 10.74 -23.76
CA THR A 40 -23.87 11.27 -23.57
C THR A 40 -24.93 10.44 -24.29
N GLU A 41 -24.53 9.45 -25.09
CA GLU A 41 -25.42 8.51 -25.75
C GLU A 41 -25.88 7.42 -24.76
N ASP A 42 -27.01 6.79 -25.04
CA ASP A 42 -27.64 5.79 -24.16
C ASP A 42 -27.04 4.38 -24.30
N ASP A 43 -26.15 4.20 -25.28
CA ASP A 43 -25.28 3.04 -25.44
C ASP A 43 -24.02 3.10 -24.57
N TYR A 44 -23.90 4.15 -23.74
CA TYR A 44 -22.82 4.38 -22.79
C TYR A 44 -23.31 4.22 -21.34
N ALA A 45 -22.57 3.46 -20.53
CA ALA A 45 -22.91 3.26 -19.11
C ALA A 45 -21.66 3.26 -18.22
N SER A 46 -21.81 3.73 -16.99
CA SER A 46 -20.74 3.68 -15.99
C SER A 46 -21.26 3.29 -14.61
N VAL A 47 -20.39 2.67 -13.82
CA VAL A 47 -20.63 2.34 -12.42
C VAL A 47 -19.41 2.66 -11.58
N MET A 48 -19.65 3.35 -10.46
CA MET A 48 -18.63 3.62 -9.45
C MET A 48 -18.42 2.38 -8.57
N ILE A 49 -17.17 1.97 -8.42
CA ILE A 49 -16.75 0.88 -7.55
C ILE A 49 -16.16 1.49 -6.29
N ASN A 50 -16.88 1.35 -5.18
CA ASN A 50 -16.41 1.78 -3.88
C ASN A 50 -15.44 0.74 -3.31
N LEU A 51 -14.17 1.13 -3.17
CA LEU A 51 -13.16 0.31 -2.52
C LEU A 51 -13.21 0.52 -1.01
N LEU A 52 -12.97 -0.56 -0.26
CA LEU A 52 -12.86 -0.49 1.20
C LEU A 52 -11.40 -0.31 1.60
N THR A 53 -11.13 0.65 2.48
CA THR A 53 -9.83 0.77 3.15
C THR A 53 -9.70 -0.35 4.18
N ILE A 54 -8.56 -1.04 4.17
CA ILE A 54 -8.24 -2.07 5.17
C ILE A 54 -7.21 -1.55 6.18
N GLN A 55 -7.24 -2.14 7.36
CA GLN A 55 -6.26 -1.92 8.42
C GLN A 55 -5.37 -3.15 8.53
N VAL A 56 -4.05 -2.94 8.62
CA VAL A 56 -3.08 -4.02 8.85
C VAL A 56 -2.33 -3.76 10.15
N GLU A 57 -2.28 -4.79 10.98
CA GLU A 57 -1.54 -4.82 12.24
C GLU A 57 -0.29 -5.69 12.05
N VAL A 58 0.89 -5.09 12.09
CA VAL A 58 2.18 -5.81 11.98
C VAL A 58 2.92 -5.72 13.30
N VAL A 59 3.37 -6.89 13.77
CA VAL A 59 4.21 -7.01 14.97
C VAL A 59 5.67 -7.13 14.52
N VAL A 60 6.49 -6.13 14.85
CA VAL A 60 7.94 -6.17 14.59
C VAL A 60 8.67 -6.37 15.91
N GLN A 61 9.63 -7.30 15.94
CA GLN A 61 10.51 -7.49 17.10
C GLN A 61 11.72 -6.58 16.97
N ALA A 62 11.91 -5.68 17.94
CA ALA A 62 13.16 -4.95 18.06
C ALA A 62 14.27 -5.91 18.52
N VAL A 63 15.35 -5.97 17.74
CA VAL A 63 16.62 -6.59 18.17
C VAL A 63 17.35 -5.55 19.01
N ASP A 64 17.73 -5.92 20.22
CA ASP A 64 18.47 -5.03 21.11
C ASP A 64 19.84 -4.71 20.45
N PRO A 65 20.31 -3.45 20.45
CA PRO A 65 21.61 -3.11 19.86
C PRO A 65 22.71 -3.86 20.60
N VAL A 66 23.57 -4.57 19.87
CA VAL A 66 24.76 -5.19 20.45
C VAL A 66 25.66 -4.07 21.00
N ALA A 67 25.96 -4.11 22.29
CA ALA A 67 26.94 -3.20 22.87
C ALA A 67 28.31 -3.53 22.23
N GLU A 68 28.91 -2.55 21.55
CA GLU A 68 30.29 -2.69 21.09
C GLU A 68 31.18 -2.70 22.34
N VAL A 69 31.85 -3.83 22.59
CA VAL A 69 32.81 -3.96 23.68
C VAL A 69 34.09 -3.28 23.22
N ASP A 70 34.35 -2.06 23.68
CA ASP A 70 35.65 -1.41 23.53
C ASP A 70 36.71 -2.29 24.20
N GLN A 71 37.55 -2.92 23.39
CA GLN A 71 38.74 -3.64 23.82
C GLN A 71 39.87 -2.63 24.12
N GLU A 72 40.66 -2.95 25.15
CA GLU A 72 41.99 -2.40 25.51
C GLU A 72 42.05 -1.13 26.37
N GLN A 73 42.49 -1.29 27.63
CA GLN A 73 43.87 -0.99 28.04
C GLN A 73 44.27 -1.83 29.26
N GLU A 74 44.85 -3.00 29.01
CA GLU A 74 45.81 -3.63 29.92
C GLU A 74 47.13 -2.83 29.86
N THR A 75 47.48 -2.08 30.89
CA THR A 75 48.90 -1.80 31.18
C THR A 75 49.15 -2.01 32.67
N GLY A 76 49.99 -3.01 32.96
CA GLY A 76 50.27 -3.50 34.30
C GLY A 76 51.33 -2.71 35.09
N GLN A 77 51.60 -3.28 36.27
CA GLN A 77 52.75 -3.06 37.18
C GLN A 77 52.76 -1.72 37.95
N ALA A 78 53.03 -1.66 39.26
CA ALA A 78 53.57 -2.60 40.23
C ALA A 78 53.30 -2.08 41.67
N GLY A 79 53.34 -2.95 42.69
CA GLY A 79 53.31 -2.45 44.08
C GLY A 79 53.12 -3.44 45.23
N VAL A 80 54.01 -4.44 45.33
CA VAL A 80 54.50 -5.14 46.55
C VAL A 80 53.53 -5.69 47.62
N ASN A 81 53.61 -7.01 47.81
CA ASN A 81 53.32 -7.76 49.04
C ASN A 81 54.07 -7.19 50.26
N LEU A 82 53.37 -7.02 51.40
CA LEU A 82 53.53 -7.76 52.67
C LEU A 82 52.41 -7.37 53.65
#